data_AF-A0A536VXD8-F1
#
_entry.id   AF-A0A536VXD8-F1
#
_cell.length_a   1.000
_cell.length_b   1.000
_cell.length_c   1.000
_cell.angle_alpha   90.00
_cell.angle_beta   90.00
_cell.angle_gamma   90.00
#
_symmetry.space_group_name_H-M   'P 1'
#
loop_
_entity.id
_entity.type
_entity.pdbx_description
1 polymer ?
#
loop_
_entity_poly.entity_id
_entity_poly.type
_entity_poly.pdbx_seq_one_letter_code
_entity_poly.pdbx_strand_id
1 'polypeptide(L)'
;MSLDLPIVFAALMGLAILMYVVLDGYDLGVGMLMPAADEREQDLMVASIGPFWDANETWLVLGVGILLVAFPAAHGLVLGALYLPVAAMLVGLMLRGVAFEFRVKAEGWHRGLWNWLFWFGSFLASFAQGLMLGRYVTGFHPGFGYYVFAMLVGASLCGGYVLLGATWLILKTEGALQKKALAWARWGLLWVALGVALVSLATPLVSTTVQAKWFDFPRTLALLLLPLATLAAGWRVWAATGRLKRGEREFDWMPLAATVAIFTLAFAGLAYSLFPYVVIDRMTIREAAAHPSALKFMLAGVIIVVPFLIAYTVFAYRVFRGKARAGLYE
;
A
#
# COMPACT_ATOMS: atom_id res chain seq x y z
N MET A 1 -0.17 -8.09 34.23
CA MET A 1 0.55 -8.39 32.98
C MET A 1 1.29 -7.12 32.57
N SER A 2 2.62 -7.14 32.53
CA SER A 2 3.39 -5.99 32.00
C SER A 2 3.19 -5.91 30.48
N LEU A 3 2.90 -4.72 29.97
CA LEU A 3 2.74 -4.47 28.53
C LEU A 3 4.07 -4.74 27.79
N ASP A 4 4.08 -5.62 26.79
CA ASP A 4 5.25 -5.91 25.95
C ASP A 4 5.42 -4.78 24.92
N LEU A 5 6.14 -3.72 25.32
CA LEU A 5 6.32 -2.50 24.52
C LEU A 5 6.91 -2.77 23.13
N PRO A 6 7.94 -3.60 22.94
CA PRO A 6 8.41 -3.99 21.61
C PRO A 6 7.29 -4.49 20.69
N ILE A 7 6.39 -5.34 21.19
CA ILE A 7 5.27 -5.86 20.41
C ILE A 7 4.25 -4.77 20.09
N VAL A 8 3.97 -3.86 21.04
CA VAL A 8 3.10 -2.70 20.80
C VAL A 8 3.66 -1.82 19.69
N PHE A 9 4.95 -1.48 19.73
CA PHE A 9 5.58 -0.67 18.68
C PHE A 9 5.66 -1.40 17.34
N ALA A 10 5.88 -2.71 17.32
CA ALA A 10 5.82 -3.49 16.09
C ALA A 10 4.41 -3.51 15.49
N ALA A 11 3.37 -3.62 16.33
CA ALA A 11 1.98 -3.54 15.88
C ALA A 11 1.63 -2.15 15.35
N LEU A 12 2.10 -1.08 16.01
CA LEU A 12 1.92 0.31 15.54
C LEU A 12 2.64 0.57 14.23
N MET A 13 3.87 0.07 14.07
CA MET A 13 4.61 0.13 12.81
C MET A 13 3.87 -0.62 11.70
N GLY A 14 3.36 -1.82 12.01
CA GLY A 14 2.56 -2.60 11.07
C GLY A 14 1.27 -1.90 10.66
N LEU A 15 0.57 -1.28 11.62
CA LEU A 15 -0.60 -0.45 11.36
C LEU A 15 -0.24 0.73 10.45
N ALA A 16 0.85 1.45 10.75
CA ALA A 16 1.27 2.60 9.95
C ALA A 16 1.60 2.22 8.50
N ILE A 17 2.32 1.10 8.30
CA ILE A 17 2.62 0.57 6.96
C ILE A 17 1.34 0.15 6.25
N LEU A 18 0.42 -0.57 6.92
CA LEU A 18 -0.84 -1.00 6.32
C LEU A 18 -1.70 0.21 5.90
N MET A 19 -1.83 1.21 6.78
CA MET A 19 -2.56 2.44 6.48
C MET A 19 -1.93 3.17 5.30
N TYR A 20 -0.60 3.30 5.25
CA TYR A 20 0.08 3.89 4.10
C TYR A 20 -0.20 3.13 2.79
N VAL A 21 0.01 1.80 2.79
CA VAL A 21 -0.20 0.94 1.61
C VAL A 21 -1.64 0.99 1.10
N VAL A 22 -2.63 1.12 1.99
CA VAL A 22 -4.04 1.21 1.62
C VAL A 22 -4.41 2.61 1.14
N LEU A 23 -4.04 3.64 1.91
CA LEU A 23 -4.47 5.01 1.64
C LEU A 23 -3.67 5.64 0.51
N ASP A 24 -2.34 5.65 0.59
CA ASP A 24 -1.50 6.20 -0.48
C ASP A 24 -1.48 5.26 -1.70
N GLY A 25 -1.75 3.96 -1.50
CA GLY A 25 -1.80 2.99 -2.60
C GLY A 25 -2.90 3.29 -3.63
N TYR A 26 -4.05 3.83 -3.23
CA TYR A 26 -5.05 4.27 -4.22
C TYR A 26 -4.63 5.57 -4.91
N ASP A 27 -3.90 6.48 -4.25
CA ASP A 27 -3.37 7.70 -4.86
C ASP A 27 -2.35 7.37 -5.95
N LEU A 28 -1.38 6.52 -5.61
CA LEU A 28 -0.38 5.99 -6.55
C LEU A 28 -1.04 5.19 -7.69
N GLY A 29 -2.09 4.43 -7.37
CA GLY A 29 -2.92 3.73 -8.35
C GLY A 29 -3.58 4.66 -9.36
N VAL A 30 -4.19 5.76 -8.88
CA VAL A 30 -4.78 6.79 -9.72
C VAL A 30 -3.72 7.43 -10.61
N GLY A 31 -2.53 7.72 -10.08
CA GLY A 31 -1.41 8.24 -10.88
C GLY A 31 -0.95 7.30 -11.98
N MET A 32 -0.84 6.00 -11.71
CA MET A 32 -0.49 5.01 -12.72
C MET A 32 -1.56 4.84 -13.82
N LEU A 33 -2.83 5.13 -13.52
CA LEU A 33 -3.94 5.08 -14.47
C LEU A 33 -4.06 6.36 -15.34
N MET A 34 -3.38 7.45 -14.97
CA MET A 34 -3.49 8.76 -15.61
C MET A 34 -3.36 8.74 -17.15
N PRO A 35 -2.40 8.00 -17.76
CA PRO A 35 -2.24 8.00 -19.22
C PRO A 35 -3.40 7.37 -19.99
N ALA A 36 -4.26 6.58 -19.32
CA ALA A 36 -5.40 5.91 -19.95
C ALA A 36 -6.69 6.76 -19.93
N ALA A 37 -6.63 7.97 -19.37
CA ALA A 37 -7.74 8.89 -19.22
C ALA A 37 -7.62 10.11 -20.15
N ASP A 38 -8.76 10.66 -20.57
CA ASP A 38 -8.84 11.88 -21.37
C ASP A 38 -8.60 13.12 -20.48
N GLU A 39 -8.25 14.29 -21.05
CA GLU A 39 -7.85 15.47 -20.26
C GLU A 39 -8.82 15.85 -19.13
N ARG A 40 -10.14 15.90 -19.44
CA ARG A 40 -11.19 16.17 -18.45
C ARG A 40 -11.29 15.10 -17.37
N GLU A 41 -11.04 13.85 -17.74
CA GLU A 41 -11.06 12.73 -16.81
C GLU A 41 -9.82 12.77 -15.90
N GLN A 42 -8.66 13.15 -16.43
CA GLN A 42 -7.44 13.33 -15.65
C GLN A 42 -7.63 14.41 -14.57
N ASP A 43 -8.33 15.49 -14.87
CA ASP A 43 -8.66 16.52 -13.87
C ASP A 43 -9.54 15.96 -12.75
N LEU A 44 -10.53 15.16 -13.13
CA LEU A 44 -11.41 14.51 -12.17
C LEU A 44 -10.66 13.47 -11.32
N MET A 45 -9.70 12.76 -11.91
CA MET A 45 -8.81 11.83 -11.20
C MET A 45 -7.99 12.57 -10.14
N VAL A 46 -7.33 13.68 -10.50
CA VAL A 46 -6.54 14.52 -9.58
C VAL A 46 -7.44 15.09 -8.47
N ALA A 47 -8.59 15.66 -8.83
CA ALA A 47 -9.54 16.21 -7.85
C ALA A 47 -10.10 15.14 -6.90
N SER A 48 -10.16 13.88 -7.31
CA SER A 48 -10.66 12.79 -6.47
C SER A 48 -9.75 12.43 -5.30
N ILE A 49 -8.45 12.71 -5.41
CA ILE A 49 -7.43 12.37 -4.41
C ILE A 49 -6.89 13.60 -3.67
N GLY A 50 -7.08 14.80 -4.22
CA GLY A 50 -6.62 16.07 -3.66
C GLY A 50 -6.76 16.20 -2.14
N PRO A 51 -7.95 15.98 -1.55
CA PRO A 51 -8.17 16.19 -0.11
C PRO A 51 -7.36 15.27 0.81
N PHE A 52 -6.73 14.23 0.26
CA PHE A 52 -6.25 13.09 1.05
C PHE A 52 -4.76 12.81 0.85
N TRP A 53 -4.18 13.08 -0.31
CA TRP A 53 -2.86 12.54 -0.68
C TRP A 53 -1.74 12.94 0.28
N ASP A 54 -1.68 14.20 0.70
CA ASP A 54 -0.65 14.69 1.64
C ASP A 54 -0.82 14.07 3.03
N ALA A 55 -2.07 13.95 3.49
CA ALA A 55 -2.40 13.28 4.74
C ALA A 55 -2.04 11.78 4.72
N ASN A 56 -2.14 11.13 3.57
CA ASN A 56 -1.83 9.71 3.41
C ASN A 56 -0.32 9.43 3.56
N GLU A 57 0.55 10.32 3.07
CA GLU A 57 2.01 10.19 3.23
C GLU A 57 2.46 10.24 4.70
N THR A 58 1.70 10.90 5.59
CA THR A 58 2.03 10.99 7.02
C THR A 58 2.16 9.60 7.67
N TRP A 59 1.42 8.59 7.20
CA TRP A 59 1.50 7.23 7.70
C TRP A 59 2.85 6.55 7.40
N LEU A 60 3.45 6.85 6.24
CA LEU A 60 4.79 6.38 5.91
C LEU A 60 5.83 6.98 6.86
N VAL A 61 5.75 8.30 7.07
CA VAL A 61 6.66 9.03 7.97
C VAL A 61 6.56 8.47 9.40
N LEU A 62 5.34 8.20 9.88
CA LEU A 62 5.14 7.54 11.17
C LEU A 62 5.77 6.15 11.22
N GLY A 63 5.58 5.32 10.18
CA GLY A 63 6.16 3.97 10.11
C GLY A 63 7.69 3.98 10.17
N VAL A 64 8.33 4.84 9.38
CA VAL A 64 9.80 5.01 9.37
C VAL A 64 10.30 5.61 10.69
N GLY A 65 9.57 6.57 11.26
CA GLY A 65 9.88 7.15 12.56
C GLY A 65 9.82 6.12 13.69
N ILE A 66 8.81 5.25 13.70
CA ILE A 66 8.74 4.14 14.66
C ILE A 66 9.92 3.19 14.46
N LEU A 67 10.24 2.82 13.22
CA LEU A 67 11.40 1.96 12.95
C LEU A 67 12.69 2.57 13.50
N LEU A 68 12.92 3.86 13.27
CA LEU A 68 14.09 4.59 13.77
C LEU A 68 14.19 4.59 15.29
N VAL A 69 13.12 4.96 15.99
CA VAL A 69 13.22 5.24 17.43
C VAL A 69 12.93 4.00 18.28
N ALA A 70 12.01 3.12 17.86
CA ALA A 70 11.70 1.89 18.58
C ALA A 70 12.65 0.74 18.24
N PHE A 71 13.21 0.70 17.02
CA PHE A 71 14.07 -0.38 16.54
C PHE A 71 15.35 0.12 15.82
N PRO A 72 16.20 0.95 16.47
CA PRO A 72 17.28 1.68 15.81
C PRO A 72 18.31 0.79 15.09
N ALA A 73 18.62 -0.38 15.65
CA ALA A 73 19.52 -1.33 15.00
C ALA A 73 18.90 -1.95 13.74
N ALA A 74 17.60 -2.26 13.76
CA ALA A 74 16.89 -2.72 12.57
C ALA A 74 16.77 -1.60 11.53
N HIS A 75 16.52 -0.36 11.95
CA HIS A 75 16.49 0.81 11.07
C HIS A 75 17.79 0.94 10.25
N GLY A 76 18.96 0.90 10.91
CA GLY A 76 20.25 0.99 10.24
C GLY A 76 20.48 -0.13 9.22
N LEU A 77 20.12 -1.37 9.57
CA LEU A 77 20.26 -2.52 8.68
C LEU A 77 19.31 -2.41 7.48
N VAL A 78 18.03 -2.12 7.71
CA VAL A 78 17.00 -2.06 6.67
C VAL A 78 17.28 -0.93 5.70
N LEU A 79 17.54 0.30 6.16
CA LEU A 79 17.83 1.42 5.26
C LEU A 79 19.19 1.28 4.57
N GLY A 80 20.17 0.63 5.21
CA GLY A 80 21.44 0.30 4.56
C GLY A 80 21.23 -0.69 3.41
N ALA A 81 20.47 -1.76 3.62
CA ALA A 81 20.19 -2.77 2.60
C ALA A 81 19.27 -2.27 1.47
N LEU A 82 18.40 -1.29 1.79
CA LEU A 82 17.39 -0.76 0.88
C LEU A 82 17.68 0.68 0.42
N TYR A 83 18.94 1.15 0.53
CA TYR A 83 19.30 2.53 0.20
C TYR A 83 18.82 2.97 -1.19
N LEU A 84 19.14 2.20 -2.24
CA LEU A 84 18.75 2.53 -3.61
C LEU A 84 17.22 2.50 -3.83
N PRO A 85 16.49 1.44 -3.41
CA PRO A 85 15.03 1.45 -3.47
C PRO A 85 14.38 2.61 -2.70
N VAL A 86 14.87 2.93 -1.50
CA VAL A 86 14.35 4.05 -0.70
C VAL A 86 14.60 5.37 -1.41
N ALA A 87 15.80 5.60 -1.95
CA ALA A 87 16.10 6.80 -2.73
C ALA A 87 15.19 6.92 -3.96
N ALA A 88 15.00 5.82 -4.70
CA ALA A 88 14.09 5.79 -5.85
C ALA A 88 12.64 6.08 -5.45
N MET A 89 12.18 5.53 -4.32
CA MET A 89 10.85 5.79 -3.78
C MET A 89 10.67 7.27 -3.43
N LEU A 90 11.64 7.89 -2.72
CA LEU A 90 11.60 9.30 -2.37
C LEU A 90 11.58 10.21 -3.60
N VAL A 91 12.39 9.90 -4.62
CA VAL A 91 12.33 10.60 -5.91
C VAL A 91 10.95 10.45 -6.54
N GLY A 92 10.36 9.25 -6.53
CA GLY A 92 9.03 9.01 -7.05
C GLY A 92 7.95 9.85 -6.34
N LEU A 93 7.99 9.90 -5.01
CA LEU A 93 7.07 10.72 -4.19
C LEU A 93 7.27 12.22 -4.44
N MET A 94 8.52 12.69 -4.54
CA MET A 94 8.82 14.08 -4.89
C MET A 94 8.25 14.46 -6.25
N LEU A 95 8.48 13.63 -7.28
CA LEU A 95 7.94 13.85 -8.63
C LEU A 95 6.42 13.90 -8.61
N ARG A 96 5.78 12.99 -7.85
CA ARG A 96 4.33 12.96 -7.67
C ARG A 96 3.80 14.24 -7.03
N GLY A 97 4.33 14.65 -5.89
CA GLY A 97 3.86 15.83 -5.15
C GLY A 97 4.05 17.13 -5.95
N VAL A 98 5.22 17.29 -6.57
CA VAL A 98 5.53 18.44 -7.44
C VAL A 98 4.60 18.46 -8.66
N ALA A 99 4.39 17.31 -9.31
CA ALA A 99 3.48 17.23 -10.44
C ALA A 99 2.03 17.55 -10.06
N PHE A 100 1.58 17.10 -8.88
CA PHE A 100 0.23 17.38 -8.40
C PHE A 100 -0.04 18.88 -8.27
N GLU A 101 0.84 19.60 -7.57
CA GLU A 101 0.73 21.05 -7.31
C GLU A 101 0.89 21.90 -8.58
N PHE A 102 1.86 21.58 -9.44
CA PHE A 102 2.09 22.37 -10.65
C PHE A 102 1.13 22.06 -11.79
N ARG A 103 0.58 20.85 -11.86
CA ARG A 103 -0.39 20.48 -12.90
C ARG A 103 -1.64 21.37 -12.86
N VAL A 104 -2.12 21.74 -11.67
CA VAL A 104 -3.31 22.61 -11.52
C VAL A 104 -3.07 24.00 -12.15
N LYS A 105 -1.82 24.45 -12.18
CA LYS A 105 -1.43 25.78 -12.69
C LYS A 105 -0.91 25.75 -14.13
N ALA A 106 -0.77 24.57 -14.74
CA ALA A 106 -0.07 24.40 -16.01
C ALA A 106 -1.02 24.42 -17.20
N GLU A 107 -0.66 25.21 -18.22
CA GLU A 107 -1.35 25.26 -19.52
C GLU A 107 -0.48 24.69 -20.65
N GLY A 108 -1.13 24.27 -21.74
CA GLY A 108 -0.46 23.77 -22.94
C GLY A 108 0.44 22.54 -22.68
N TRP A 109 1.65 22.55 -23.26
CA TRP A 109 2.56 21.39 -23.24
C TRP A 109 3.06 21.02 -21.83
N HIS A 110 3.15 22.00 -20.92
CA HIS A 110 3.60 21.78 -19.54
C HIS A 110 2.69 20.81 -18.80
N ARG A 111 1.38 20.82 -19.09
CA ARG A 111 0.41 19.92 -18.48
C ARG A 111 0.67 18.46 -18.85
N GLY A 112 1.06 18.19 -20.09
CA GLY A 112 1.47 16.86 -20.55
C GLY A 112 2.72 16.35 -19.81
N LEU A 113 3.70 17.23 -19.58
CA LEU A 113 4.89 16.90 -18.79
C LEU A 113 4.52 16.54 -17.35
N TRP A 114 3.68 17.34 -16.69
CA TRP A 114 3.26 17.07 -15.31
C TRP A 114 2.41 15.79 -15.19
N ASN A 115 1.55 15.50 -16.17
CA ASN A 115 0.85 14.21 -16.24
C ASN A 115 1.83 13.03 -16.32
N TRP A 116 2.87 13.15 -17.14
CA TRP A 116 3.89 12.11 -17.27
C TRP A 116 4.71 11.94 -15.98
N LEU A 117 5.11 13.05 -15.34
CA LEU A 117 5.84 13.01 -14.06
C LEU A 117 4.98 12.44 -12.94
N PHE A 118 3.68 12.74 -12.92
CA PHE A 118 2.73 12.17 -11.97
C PHE A 118 2.61 10.65 -12.13
N TRP A 119 2.48 10.18 -13.37
CA TRP A 119 2.48 8.75 -13.70
C TRP A 119 3.80 8.08 -13.32
N PHE A 120 4.94 8.64 -13.76
CA PHE A 120 6.26 8.05 -13.55
C PHE A 120 6.63 8.03 -12.07
N GLY A 121 6.37 9.12 -11.34
CA GLY A 121 6.59 9.20 -9.90
C GLY A 121 5.77 8.17 -9.14
N SER A 122 4.48 8.02 -9.52
CA SER A 122 3.59 7.01 -8.93
C SER A 122 4.07 5.59 -9.20
N PHE A 123 4.46 5.29 -10.44
CA PHE A 123 5.03 3.99 -10.82
C PHE A 123 6.34 3.70 -10.06
N LEU A 124 7.27 4.66 -10.04
CA LEU A 124 8.58 4.50 -9.41
C LEU A 124 8.45 4.24 -7.91
N ALA A 125 7.61 5.02 -7.22
CA ALA A 125 7.33 4.81 -5.79
C ALA A 125 6.69 3.43 -5.53
N SER A 126 5.68 3.05 -6.33
CA SER A 126 5.00 1.76 -6.20
C SER A 126 5.95 0.57 -6.43
N PHE A 127 6.74 0.63 -7.49
CA PHE A 127 7.68 -0.43 -7.84
C PHE A 127 8.79 -0.55 -6.79
N ALA A 128 9.33 0.58 -6.33
CA ALA A 128 10.35 0.60 -5.28
C ALA A 128 9.83 -0.01 -3.97
N GLN A 129 8.59 0.29 -3.57
CA GLN A 129 7.97 -0.32 -2.39
C GLN A 129 7.86 -1.85 -2.50
N GLY A 130 7.39 -2.36 -3.63
CA GLY A 130 7.28 -3.80 -3.82
C GLY A 130 8.65 -4.48 -3.93
N LEU A 131 9.63 -3.81 -4.53
CA LEU A 131 11.02 -4.25 -4.54
C LEU A 131 11.59 -4.34 -3.11
N MET A 132 11.36 -3.31 -2.29
CA MET A 132 11.74 -3.29 -0.87
C MET A 132 11.10 -4.46 -0.12
N LEU A 133 9.81 -4.69 -0.31
CA LEU A 133 9.07 -5.80 0.31
C LEU A 133 9.65 -7.15 -0.09
N GLY A 134 9.92 -7.37 -1.38
CA GLY A 134 10.50 -8.63 -1.86
C GLY A 134 11.94 -8.84 -1.38
N ARG A 135 12.74 -7.77 -1.24
CA ARG A 135 14.07 -7.82 -0.62
C ARG A 135 14.01 -8.11 0.87
N TYR A 136 12.99 -7.59 1.55
CA TYR A 136 12.76 -7.81 2.98
C TYR A 136 12.35 -9.26 3.27
N VAL A 137 11.42 -9.83 2.47
CA VAL A 137 11.02 -11.25 2.57
C VAL A 137 12.18 -12.21 2.32
N THR A 138 13.14 -11.82 1.48
CA THR A 138 14.33 -12.61 1.16
C THR A 138 15.51 -12.36 2.12
N GLY A 139 15.30 -11.70 3.26
CA GLY A 139 16.35 -11.46 4.26
C GLY A 139 17.55 -10.68 3.74
N PHE A 140 17.33 -9.91 2.67
CA PHE A 140 18.36 -9.19 1.93
C PHE A 140 19.47 -10.08 1.35
N HIS A 141 19.23 -11.39 1.15
CA HIS A 141 20.22 -12.28 0.56
C HIS A 141 20.66 -11.80 -0.84
N PRO A 142 21.96 -11.77 -1.15
CA PRO A 142 22.43 -11.42 -2.48
C PRO A 142 22.13 -12.56 -3.46
N GLY A 143 21.91 -12.23 -4.73
CA GLY A 143 21.76 -13.21 -5.80
C GLY A 143 20.65 -12.86 -6.79
N PHE A 144 20.88 -13.20 -8.06
CA PHE A 144 19.98 -12.84 -9.15
C PHE A 144 18.54 -13.32 -8.91
N GLY A 145 18.35 -14.56 -8.44
CA GLY A 145 17.02 -15.10 -8.13
C GLY A 145 16.24 -14.29 -7.09
N TYR A 146 16.91 -13.80 -6.04
CA TYR A 146 16.28 -12.95 -5.02
C TYR A 146 15.89 -11.58 -5.57
N TYR A 147 16.68 -11.02 -6.49
CA TYR A 147 16.32 -9.77 -7.17
C TYR A 147 15.16 -9.98 -8.15
N VAL A 148 15.12 -11.11 -8.88
CA VAL A 148 13.98 -11.46 -9.73
C VAL A 148 12.70 -11.61 -8.91
N PHE A 149 12.77 -12.30 -7.77
CA PHE A 149 11.65 -12.36 -6.83
C PHE A 149 11.22 -10.96 -6.36
N ALA A 150 12.17 -10.11 -5.99
CA ALA A 150 11.85 -8.75 -5.57
C ALA A 150 11.21 -7.91 -6.68
N MET A 151 11.68 -8.04 -7.93
CA MET A 151 11.08 -7.38 -9.09
C MET A 151 9.66 -7.90 -9.38
N LEU A 152 9.42 -9.19 -9.20
CA LEU A 152 8.09 -9.79 -9.28
C LEU A 152 7.14 -9.19 -8.22
N VAL A 153 7.60 -9.04 -6.97
CA VAL A 153 6.82 -8.38 -5.91
C VAL A 153 6.57 -6.91 -6.25
N GLY A 154 7.59 -6.20 -6.77
CA GLY A 154 7.49 -4.85 -7.35
C GLY A 154 6.35 -4.71 -8.37
N ALA A 155 6.39 -5.54 -9.41
CA ALA A 155 5.37 -5.54 -10.47
C ALA A 155 3.98 -5.96 -9.96
N SER A 156 3.92 -6.88 -9.00
CA SER A 156 2.66 -7.32 -8.38
C SER A 156 2.03 -6.19 -7.56
N LEU A 157 2.83 -5.44 -6.80
CA LEU A 157 2.35 -4.31 -6.01
C LEU A 157 1.83 -3.17 -6.89
N CYS A 158 2.51 -2.86 -8.01
CA CYS A 158 2.00 -1.89 -8.99
C CYS A 158 0.59 -2.24 -9.48
N GLY A 159 0.35 -3.52 -9.84
CA GLY A 159 -0.99 -3.96 -10.23
C GLY A 159 -2.02 -3.92 -9.08
N GLY A 160 -1.58 -4.18 -7.86
CA GLY A 160 -2.38 -4.00 -6.65
C GLY A 160 -2.81 -2.55 -6.44
N TYR A 161 -1.91 -1.60 -6.59
CA TYR A 161 -2.22 -0.17 -6.49
C TYR A 161 -3.10 0.28 -7.65
N VAL A 162 -2.88 -0.20 -8.87
CA VAL A 162 -3.83 0.02 -9.98
C VAL A 162 -5.24 -0.46 -9.63
N LEU A 163 -5.39 -1.62 -8.98
CA LEU A 163 -6.69 -2.11 -8.50
C LEU A 163 -7.28 -1.19 -7.42
N LEU A 164 -6.49 -0.75 -6.44
CA LEU A 164 -6.92 0.21 -5.41
C LEU A 164 -7.38 1.53 -6.05
N GLY A 165 -6.56 2.13 -6.92
CA GLY A 165 -6.89 3.36 -7.63
C GLY A 165 -8.13 3.22 -8.51
N ALA A 166 -8.29 2.11 -9.24
CA ALA A 166 -9.49 1.87 -10.04
C ALA A 166 -10.74 1.75 -9.17
N THR A 167 -10.67 1.01 -8.05
CA THR A 167 -11.82 0.88 -7.13
C THR A 167 -12.13 2.16 -6.35
N TRP A 168 -11.13 3.00 -6.09
CA TRP A 168 -11.32 4.35 -5.59
C TRP A 168 -12.05 5.23 -6.61
N LEU A 169 -11.64 5.22 -7.87
CA LEU A 169 -12.31 5.98 -8.93
C LEU A 169 -13.75 5.51 -9.15
N ILE A 170 -14.04 4.21 -9.01
CA ILE A 170 -15.43 3.71 -9.04
C ILE A 170 -16.28 4.39 -7.97
N LEU A 171 -15.74 4.52 -6.76
CA LEU A 171 -16.41 5.17 -5.63
C LEU A 171 -16.51 6.69 -5.81
N LYS A 172 -15.49 7.36 -6.36
CA LYS A 172 -15.43 8.82 -6.42
C LYS A 172 -15.97 9.43 -7.70
N THR A 173 -16.16 8.67 -8.77
CA THR A 173 -16.53 9.21 -10.09
C THR A 173 -17.82 8.60 -10.61
N GLU A 174 -18.37 9.22 -11.66
CA GLU A 174 -19.56 8.76 -12.38
C GLU A 174 -19.35 8.90 -13.90
N GLY A 175 -20.26 8.32 -14.70
CA GLY A 175 -20.25 8.51 -16.15
C GLY A 175 -19.16 7.73 -16.87
N ALA A 176 -18.45 8.39 -17.80
CA ALA A 176 -17.46 7.76 -18.68
C ALA A 176 -16.24 7.23 -17.88
N LEU A 177 -15.69 8.06 -16.98
CA LEU A 177 -14.54 7.68 -16.16
C LEU A 177 -14.85 6.49 -15.25
N GLN A 178 -16.04 6.45 -14.63
CA GLN A 178 -16.46 5.31 -13.81
C GLN A 178 -16.53 4.00 -14.63
N LYS A 179 -16.97 4.06 -15.89
CA LYS A 179 -16.98 2.89 -16.79
C LYS A 179 -15.56 2.42 -17.13
N LYS A 180 -14.63 3.34 -17.39
CA LYS A 180 -13.20 3.01 -17.58
C LYS A 180 -12.63 2.39 -16.31
N ALA A 181 -12.90 2.97 -15.14
CA ALA A 181 -12.47 2.45 -13.85
C ALA A 181 -13.00 1.03 -13.55
N LEU A 182 -14.24 0.70 -13.95
CA LEU A 182 -14.77 -0.67 -13.87
C LEU A 182 -14.00 -1.68 -14.74
N ALA A 183 -13.47 -1.25 -15.89
CA ALA A 183 -12.63 -2.09 -16.74
C ALA A 183 -11.23 -2.26 -16.12
N TRP A 184 -10.62 -1.15 -15.67
CA TRP A 184 -9.33 -1.16 -14.99
C TRP A 184 -9.34 -2.00 -13.71
N ALA A 185 -10.41 -1.95 -12.91
CA ALA A 185 -10.52 -2.77 -11.70
C ALA A 185 -10.53 -4.27 -12.03
N ARG A 186 -11.17 -4.70 -13.13
CA ARG A 186 -11.15 -6.12 -13.52
C ARG A 186 -9.78 -6.56 -14.02
N TRP A 187 -9.10 -5.70 -14.79
CA TRP A 187 -7.75 -5.97 -15.25
C TRP A 187 -6.74 -6.01 -14.08
N GLY A 188 -6.81 -5.02 -13.18
CA GLY A 188 -6.01 -4.97 -11.96
C GLY A 188 -6.26 -6.17 -11.05
N LEU A 189 -7.50 -6.65 -10.93
CA LEU A 189 -7.82 -7.85 -10.15
C LEU A 189 -7.16 -9.10 -10.74
N LEU A 190 -7.17 -9.27 -12.06
CA LEU A 190 -6.48 -10.39 -12.72
C LEU A 190 -4.96 -10.30 -12.53
N TRP A 191 -4.39 -9.10 -12.58
CA TRP A 191 -2.98 -8.87 -12.31
C TRP A 191 -2.60 -9.22 -10.86
N VAL A 192 -3.43 -8.80 -9.90
CA VAL A 192 -3.24 -9.15 -8.48
C VAL A 192 -3.36 -10.66 -8.28
N ALA A 193 -4.34 -11.32 -8.90
CA ALA A 193 -4.49 -12.77 -8.79
C ALA A 193 -3.25 -13.50 -9.33
N LEU A 194 -2.72 -13.07 -10.47
CA LEU A 194 -1.48 -13.60 -11.04
C LEU A 194 -0.28 -13.33 -10.10
N GLY A 195 -0.13 -12.10 -9.63
CA GLY A 195 0.95 -11.71 -8.72
C GLY A 195 0.93 -12.51 -7.41
N VAL A 196 -0.24 -12.62 -6.78
CA VAL A 196 -0.44 -13.44 -5.57
C VAL A 196 -0.10 -14.90 -5.83
N ALA A 197 -0.52 -15.47 -6.97
CA ALA A 197 -0.19 -16.85 -7.32
C ALA A 197 1.33 -17.05 -7.49
N LEU A 198 1.98 -16.20 -8.28
CA LEU A 198 3.42 -16.28 -8.54
C LEU A 198 4.25 -16.06 -7.27
N VAL A 199 3.91 -15.03 -6.48
CA VAL A 199 4.61 -14.75 -5.21
C VAL A 199 4.40 -15.89 -4.23
N SER A 200 3.18 -16.41 -4.08
CA SER A 200 2.91 -17.53 -3.16
C SER A 200 3.65 -18.81 -3.56
N LEU A 201 3.82 -19.07 -4.85
CA LEU A 201 4.62 -20.20 -5.33
C LEU A 201 6.12 -19.98 -5.10
N ALA A 202 6.61 -18.76 -5.29
CA ALA A 202 8.03 -18.45 -5.17
C ALA A 202 8.50 -18.26 -3.71
N THR A 203 7.64 -17.75 -2.81
CA THR A 203 8.02 -17.42 -1.42
C THR A 203 8.65 -18.59 -0.65
N PRO A 204 8.09 -19.81 -0.67
CA PRO A 204 8.71 -20.96 0.00
C PRO A 204 10.07 -21.37 -0.57
N LEU A 205 10.36 -21.01 -1.83
CA LEU A 205 11.64 -21.31 -2.48
C LEU A 205 12.73 -20.32 -2.11
N VAL A 206 12.35 -19.09 -1.73
CA VAL A 206 13.29 -18.00 -1.40
C VAL A 206 13.41 -17.72 0.10
N SER A 207 12.52 -18.28 0.93
CA SER A 207 12.57 -18.15 2.38
C SER A 207 12.21 -19.46 3.08
N THR A 208 13.21 -20.08 3.69
CA THR A 208 13.05 -21.30 4.51
C THR A 208 12.20 -21.05 5.75
N THR A 209 12.30 -19.87 6.35
CA THR A 209 11.50 -19.45 7.51
C THR A 209 10.02 -19.36 7.17
N VAL A 210 9.67 -18.79 6.02
CA VAL A 210 8.27 -18.75 5.57
C VAL A 210 7.79 -20.13 5.17
N GLN A 211 8.61 -20.92 4.45
CA GLN A 211 8.31 -22.31 4.10
C GLN A 211 7.97 -23.15 5.34
N ALA A 212 8.81 -23.09 6.38
CA ALA A 212 8.61 -23.84 7.60
C ALA A 212 7.25 -23.55 8.24
N LYS A 213 6.79 -22.29 8.22
CA LYS A 213 5.46 -21.92 8.74
C LYS A 213 4.31 -22.33 7.85
N TRP A 214 4.48 -22.22 6.54
CA TRP A 214 3.41 -22.51 5.59
C TRP A 214 3.11 -24.00 5.50
N PHE A 215 4.10 -24.86 5.76
CA PHE A 215 3.96 -26.31 5.70
C PHE A 215 4.01 -27.00 7.09
N ASP A 216 3.80 -26.26 8.18
CA ASP A 216 3.69 -26.79 9.56
C ASP A 216 2.29 -27.35 9.85
N PHE A 217 2.08 -28.65 9.59
CA PHE A 217 0.81 -29.31 9.88
C PHE A 217 0.68 -29.66 11.38
N PRO A 218 -0.46 -29.35 12.06
CA PRO A 218 -1.74 -28.89 11.51
C PRO A 218 -1.95 -27.38 11.50
N ARG A 219 -0.98 -26.56 11.95
CA ARG A 219 -1.14 -25.10 12.04
C ARG A 219 -1.42 -24.45 10.70
N THR A 220 -0.92 -25.03 9.60
CA THR A 220 -1.25 -24.65 8.22
C THR A 220 -2.76 -24.57 7.97
N LEU A 221 -3.59 -25.40 8.62
CA LEU A 221 -5.05 -25.36 8.41
C LEU A 221 -5.67 -24.01 8.80
N ALA A 222 -5.19 -23.41 9.90
CA ALA A 222 -5.61 -22.06 10.28
C ALA A 222 -5.07 -21.01 9.31
N LEU A 223 -3.83 -21.20 8.82
CA LEU A 223 -3.21 -20.30 7.85
C LEU A 223 -3.96 -20.28 6.50
N LEU A 224 -4.53 -21.42 6.08
CA LEU A 224 -5.32 -21.54 4.84
C LEU A 224 -6.58 -20.66 4.83
N LEU A 225 -7.06 -20.20 5.99
CA LEU A 225 -8.17 -19.26 6.06
C LEU A 225 -7.83 -17.93 5.38
N LEU A 226 -6.57 -17.49 5.42
CA LEU A 226 -6.12 -16.24 4.80
C LEU A 226 -6.23 -16.27 3.26
N PRO A 227 -5.62 -17.21 2.52
CA PRO A 227 -5.77 -17.25 1.07
C PRO A 227 -7.21 -17.51 0.64
N LEU A 228 -7.98 -18.32 1.37
CA LEU A 228 -9.41 -18.52 1.08
C LEU A 228 -10.23 -17.23 1.26
N ALA A 229 -9.98 -16.47 2.33
CA ALA A 229 -10.61 -15.18 2.53
C ALA A 229 -10.19 -14.16 1.46
N THR A 230 -8.93 -14.18 1.02
CA THR A 230 -8.44 -13.33 -0.07
C THR A 230 -9.11 -13.66 -1.39
N LEU A 231 -9.29 -14.95 -1.71
CA LEU A 231 -10.05 -15.39 -2.89
C LEU A 231 -11.51 -14.97 -2.81
N ALA A 232 -12.15 -15.09 -1.64
CA ALA A 232 -13.51 -14.64 -1.42
C ALA A 232 -13.64 -13.11 -1.60
N ALA A 233 -12.67 -12.34 -1.12
CA ALA A 233 -12.61 -10.90 -1.33
C ALA A 233 -12.41 -10.54 -2.81
N GLY A 234 -11.53 -11.25 -3.53
CA GLY A 234 -11.36 -11.11 -4.98
C GLY A 234 -12.66 -11.42 -5.75
N TRP A 235 -13.36 -12.48 -5.38
CA TRP A 235 -14.68 -12.78 -5.94
C TRP A 235 -15.70 -11.68 -5.64
N ARG A 236 -15.68 -11.08 -4.44
CA ARG A 236 -16.53 -9.93 -4.10
C ARG A 236 -16.23 -8.71 -4.99
N VAL A 237 -14.96 -8.40 -5.27
CA VAL A 237 -14.59 -7.34 -6.23
C VAL A 237 -15.18 -7.65 -7.61
N TRP A 238 -15.01 -8.88 -8.10
CA TRP A 238 -15.54 -9.29 -9.40
C TRP A 238 -17.07 -9.21 -9.50
N ALA A 239 -17.76 -9.70 -8.47
CA ALA A 239 -19.22 -9.66 -8.39
C ALA A 239 -19.74 -8.21 -8.29
N ALA A 240 -19.15 -7.38 -7.42
CA ALA A 240 -19.55 -5.99 -7.25
C ALA A 240 -19.32 -5.14 -8.51
N THR A 241 -18.18 -5.30 -9.18
CA THR A 241 -17.94 -4.62 -10.47
C THR A 241 -18.90 -5.11 -11.56
N GLY A 242 -19.31 -6.38 -11.54
CA GLY A 242 -20.34 -6.92 -12.43
C GLY A 242 -21.73 -6.32 -12.21
N ARG A 243 -22.14 -6.15 -10.94
CA ARG A 243 -23.39 -5.48 -10.55
C ARG A 243 -23.43 -4.03 -11.02
N LEU A 244 -22.35 -3.28 -10.79
CA LEU A 244 -22.23 -1.89 -11.22
C LEU A 244 -22.28 -1.74 -12.75
N LYS A 245 -21.67 -2.67 -13.50
CA LYS A 245 -21.80 -2.71 -14.97
C LYS A 245 -23.24 -2.90 -15.45
N ARG A 246 -24.10 -3.57 -14.67
CA ARG A 246 -25.54 -3.73 -14.96
C ARG A 246 -26.39 -2.54 -14.50
N GLY A 247 -25.79 -1.51 -13.90
CA GLY A 247 -26.50 -0.32 -13.42
C GLY A 247 -26.96 -0.38 -11.97
N GLU A 248 -26.63 -1.43 -11.22
CA GLU A 248 -26.96 -1.55 -9.79
C GLU A 248 -25.97 -0.70 -8.95
N ARG A 249 -26.35 0.52 -8.56
CA ARG A 249 -25.45 1.51 -7.92
C ARG A 249 -25.45 1.54 -6.39
N GLU A 250 -26.30 0.74 -5.75
CA GLU A 250 -26.54 0.80 -4.29
C GLU A 250 -25.29 0.49 -3.44
N PHE A 251 -24.31 -0.23 -3.99
CA PHE A 251 -23.10 -0.68 -3.29
C PHE A 251 -21.81 -0.35 -4.04
N ASP A 252 -21.68 0.88 -4.54
CA ASP A 252 -20.49 1.35 -5.26
C ASP A 252 -19.20 1.41 -4.41
N TRP A 253 -19.31 1.41 -3.08
CA TRP A 253 -18.19 1.29 -2.13
C TRP A 253 -17.66 -0.15 -1.98
N MET A 254 -18.44 -1.17 -2.33
CA MET A 254 -18.12 -2.58 -2.11
C MET A 254 -16.83 -3.03 -2.85
N PRO A 255 -16.57 -2.65 -4.12
CA PRO A 255 -15.31 -2.98 -4.78
C PRO A 255 -14.10 -2.47 -4.01
N LEU A 256 -14.14 -1.23 -3.50
CA LEU A 256 -13.02 -0.66 -2.74
C LEU A 256 -12.85 -1.40 -1.41
N ALA A 257 -13.92 -1.61 -0.64
CA ALA A 257 -13.83 -2.33 0.63
C ALA A 257 -13.30 -3.76 0.47
N ALA A 258 -13.71 -4.47 -0.58
CA ALA A 258 -13.20 -5.79 -0.88
C ALA A 258 -11.72 -5.77 -1.32
N THR A 259 -11.28 -4.77 -2.08
CA THR A 259 -9.85 -4.57 -2.40
C THR A 259 -9.03 -4.27 -1.14
N VAL A 260 -9.51 -3.39 -0.26
CA VAL A 260 -8.86 -3.11 1.03
C VAL A 260 -8.75 -4.38 1.88
N ALA A 261 -9.77 -5.24 1.86
CA ALA A 261 -9.72 -6.54 2.53
C ALA A 261 -8.63 -7.46 1.94
N ILE A 262 -8.45 -7.51 0.61
CA ILE A 262 -7.36 -8.26 -0.04
C ILE A 262 -5.99 -7.80 0.50
N PHE A 263 -5.75 -6.48 0.53
CA PHE A 263 -4.50 -5.92 1.04
C PHE A 263 -4.28 -6.19 2.53
N THR A 264 -5.34 -6.06 3.33
CA THR A 264 -5.30 -6.34 4.77
C THR A 264 -5.00 -7.81 5.06
N LEU A 265 -5.60 -8.73 4.31
CA LEU A 265 -5.37 -10.17 4.45
C LEU A 265 -3.96 -10.56 3.98
N ALA A 266 -3.49 -10.00 2.87
CA ALA A 266 -2.12 -10.21 2.40
C ALA A 266 -1.09 -9.68 3.42
N PHE A 267 -1.32 -8.50 3.98
CA PHE A 267 -0.49 -7.92 5.04
C PHE A 267 -0.50 -8.79 6.30
N ALA A 268 -1.66 -9.28 6.74
CA ALA A 268 -1.77 -10.19 7.88
C ALA A 268 -1.00 -11.50 7.64
N GLY A 269 -1.08 -12.07 6.44
CA GLY A 269 -0.33 -13.25 6.06
C GLY A 269 1.19 -13.02 6.09
N LEU A 270 1.63 -11.86 5.61
CA LEU A 270 3.04 -11.45 5.70
C LEU A 270 3.47 -11.25 7.15
N ALA A 271 2.71 -10.50 7.95
CA ALA A 271 3.01 -10.23 9.36
C ALA A 271 3.14 -11.54 10.15
N TYR A 272 2.24 -12.49 9.94
CA TYR A 272 2.33 -13.84 10.53
C TYR A 272 3.60 -14.59 10.05
N SER A 273 3.89 -14.52 8.75
CA SER A 273 5.04 -15.19 8.15
C SER A 273 6.37 -14.65 8.65
N LEU A 274 6.44 -13.38 9.01
CA LEU A 274 7.67 -12.73 9.50
C LEU A 274 7.80 -12.73 11.03
N PHE A 275 6.70 -12.77 11.78
CA PHE A 275 6.76 -12.77 13.25
C PHE A 275 7.58 -13.94 13.82
N PRO A 276 8.52 -13.77 14.76
CA PRO A 276 8.76 -12.58 15.60
C PRO A 276 9.90 -11.68 15.08
N TYR A 277 10.28 -11.79 13.81
CA TYR A 277 11.38 -11.04 13.24
C TYR A 277 10.98 -9.62 12.85
N VAL A 278 11.84 -8.65 13.18
CA VAL A 278 11.82 -7.31 12.56
C VAL A 278 12.75 -7.26 11.34
N VAL A 279 13.78 -8.12 11.31
CA VAL A 279 14.56 -8.44 10.11
C VAL A 279 14.66 -9.95 10.06
N ILE A 280 14.04 -10.56 9.04
CA ILE A 280 13.95 -12.02 8.91
C ILE A 280 15.34 -12.66 9.01
N ASP A 281 15.42 -13.73 9.81
CA ASP A 281 16.62 -14.54 10.06
C ASP A 281 17.83 -13.79 10.66
N ARG A 282 17.64 -12.55 11.13
CA ARG A 282 18.73 -11.74 11.70
C ARG A 282 18.41 -11.13 13.06
N MET A 283 17.22 -10.57 13.23
CA MET A 283 16.85 -9.84 14.44
C MET A 283 15.36 -9.98 14.75
N THR A 284 15.06 -10.41 15.97
CA THR A 284 13.69 -10.40 16.49
C THR A 284 13.26 -9.00 16.94
N ILE A 285 11.94 -8.79 17.02
CA ILE A 285 11.33 -7.55 17.50
C ILE A 285 11.89 -7.16 18.88
N ARG A 286 12.08 -8.14 19.77
CA ARG A 286 12.58 -7.89 21.13
C ARG A 286 14.08 -7.61 21.16
N GLU A 287 14.88 -8.28 20.33
CA GLU A 287 16.32 -8.05 20.24
C GLU A 287 16.66 -6.68 19.63
N ALA A 288 15.86 -6.22 18.67
CA ALA A 288 16.08 -4.93 18.02
C ALA A 288 15.54 -3.73 18.81
N ALA A 289 14.78 -3.97 19.89
CA ALA A 289 14.07 -2.94 20.60
C ALA A 289 15.00 -1.98 21.34
N ALA A 290 14.64 -0.69 21.33
CA ALA A 290 15.30 0.32 22.15
C ALA A 290 15.12 0.06 23.65
N HIS A 291 15.93 0.75 24.47
CA HIS A 291 15.86 0.62 25.93
C HIS A 291 14.44 0.92 26.46
N PRO A 292 13.92 0.17 27.45
CA PRO A 292 12.53 0.31 27.92
C PRO A 292 12.12 1.72 28.34
N SER A 293 13.05 2.53 28.88
CA SER A 293 12.76 3.94 29.23
C SER A 293 12.43 4.79 28.01
N ALA A 294 13.14 4.59 26.89
CA ALA A 294 12.87 5.28 25.63
C ALA A 294 11.52 4.85 25.05
N LEU A 295 11.21 3.54 25.08
CA LEU A 295 9.91 3.03 24.64
C LEU A 295 8.74 3.61 25.46
N LYS A 296 8.88 3.71 26.79
CA LYS A 296 7.87 4.33 27.65
C LYS A 296 7.68 5.81 27.35
N PHE A 297 8.76 6.55 27.16
CA PHE A 297 8.70 7.96 26.81
C PHE A 297 7.98 8.18 25.47
N MET A 298 8.35 7.41 24.45
CA MET A 298 7.67 7.47 23.15
C MET A 298 6.20 7.07 23.22
N LEU A 299 5.86 6.05 24.03
CA LEU A 299 4.49 5.60 24.17
C LEU A 299 3.57 6.74 24.62
N ALA A 300 4.04 7.63 25.50
CA ALA A 300 3.28 8.80 25.92
C ALA A 300 2.91 9.71 24.73
N GLY A 301 3.85 9.95 23.81
CA GLY A 301 3.60 10.70 22.58
C GLY A 301 2.64 9.96 21.63
N VAL A 302 2.87 8.66 21.42
CA VAL A 302 2.02 7.80 20.56
C VAL A 302 0.57 7.80 21.00
N ILE A 303 0.30 7.69 22.31
CA ILE A 303 -1.06 7.66 22.86
C ILE A 303 -1.83 8.96 22.55
N ILE A 304 -1.13 10.08 22.32
CA ILE A 304 -1.75 11.35 21.95
C ILE A 304 -1.84 11.48 20.43
N VAL A 305 -0.73 11.26 19.72
CA VAL A 305 -0.60 11.54 18.29
C VAL A 305 -1.40 10.57 17.43
N VAL A 306 -1.35 9.26 17.72
CA VAL A 306 -2.02 8.26 16.88
C VAL A 306 -3.55 8.41 16.89
N PRO A 307 -4.22 8.62 18.05
CA PRO A 307 -5.66 8.91 18.04
C PRO A 307 -6.01 10.20 17.29
N PHE A 308 -5.19 11.24 17.40
CA PHE A 308 -5.39 12.49 16.64
C PHE A 308 -5.27 12.26 15.13
N LEU A 309 -4.24 11.52 14.68
CA LEU A 309 -4.07 11.17 13.28
C LEU A 309 -5.28 10.38 12.76
N ILE A 310 -5.73 9.36 13.49
CA ILE A 310 -6.91 8.58 13.13
C ILE A 310 -8.16 9.46 13.06
N ALA A 311 -8.39 10.32 14.06
CA ALA A 311 -9.54 11.21 14.11
C ALA A 311 -9.54 12.20 12.93
N TYR A 312 -8.38 12.77 12.60
CA TYR A 312 -8.19 13.64 11.45
C TYR A 312 -8.45 12.90 10.12
N THR A 313 -7.90 11.70 9.94
CA THR A 313 -8.18 10.88 8.75
C THR A 313 -9.68 10.57 8.62
N VAL A 314 -10.33 10.12 9.70
CA VAL A 314 -11.78 9.85 9.69
C VAL A 314 -12.58 11.12 9.37
N PHE A 315 -12.19 12.25 9.95
CA PHE A 315 -12.83 13.54 9.70
C PHE A 315 -12.71 13.95 8.22
N ALA A 316 -11.51 13.90 7.64
CA ALA A 316 -11.28 14.23 6.23
C ALA A 316 -12.15 13.36 5.30
N TYR A 317 -12.17 12.04 5.52
CA TYR A 317 -12.98 11.12 4.72
C TYR A 317 -14.49 11.33 4.91
N ARG A 318 -14.93 11.76 6.09
CA ARG A 318 -16.34 12.10 6.35
C ARG A 318 -16.75 13.39 5.63
N VAL A 319 -15.89 14.42 5.65
CA VAL A 319 -16.14 15.71 4.99
C VAL A 319 -16.18 15.53 3.47
N PHE A 320 -15.19 14.83 2.91
CA PHE A 320 -15.04 14.64 1.47
C PHE A 320 -15.65 13.31 0.96
N ARG A 321 -16.72 12.82 1.60
CA ARG A 321 -17.36 11.53 1.25
C ARG A 321 -18.05 11.52 -0.12
N GLY A 322 -18.40 12.70 -0.64
CA GLY A 322 -19.11 12.85 -1.91
C GLY A 322 -18.31 12.40 -3.13
N LYS A 323 -18.97 12.41 -4.30
CA LYS A 323 -18.34 12.24 -5.60
C LYS A 323 -17.43 13.43 -5.91
N ALA A 324 -16.32 13.18 -6.57
CA ALA A 324 -15.45 14.20 -7.10
C ALA A 324 -16.21 15.00 -8.18
N ARG A 325 -15.95 16.31 -8.23
CA ARG A 325 -16.45 17.25 -9.23
C ARG A 325 -15.27 18.08 -9.71
N ALA A 326 -15.28 18.49 -10.98
CA ALA A 326 -14.31 19.46 -11.47
C ALA A 326 -14.41 20.76 -10.65
N GLY A 327 -13.27 21.38 -10.32
CA GLY A 327 -13.19 22.63 -9.55
C GLY A 327 -13.24 22.48 -8.01
N LEU A 328 -13.27 21.26 -7.45
CA LEU A 328 -13.16 21.05 -5.99
C LEU A 328 -11.76 21.38 -5.42
N TYR A 329 -10.78 21.59 -6.30
CA TYR A 329 -9.36 21.80 -6.00
C TYR A 329 -8.78 23.03 -6.73
N GLU A 330 -9.66 23.88 -7.28
CA GLU A 330 -9.31 25.19 -7.83
C GLU A 330 -9.46 26.29 -6.77
#